data_AF-A0A1V5BFF3-F1
#
_entry.id   AF-A0A1V5BFF3-F1
#
_cell.length_a   1.000
_cell.length_b   1.000
_cell.length_c   1.000
_cell.angle_alpha   90.00
_cell.angle_beta   90.00
_cell.angle_gamma   90.00
#
_symmetry.space_group_name_H-M   'P 1'
#
loop_
_entity.id
_entity.type
_entity.pdbx_description
1 polymer ?
#
loop_
_entity_poly.entity_id
_entity_poly.type
_entity_poly.pdbx_seq_one_letter_code
_entity_poly.pdbx_strand_id
1 'polypeptide(L)'
;MQECKIELMMQGHEIWLENSKKDDANVELALVYGHNMRQDGIADIKRLKAFNYNPDGSKSDINLIPGDKHYILRFVADKSGSHVVIADMESSILCKTPDGNKRGPRSQFKDVTYAGAFHQMAKIICPAESDSEYRSQVVHGILEIVPGRSWFSVGSDAEMQVFYEGSPLASADIKAVSKKEGKEMALVKTDSLGRARIPISTDGEWMFLVRHADPSKKVSDMFDESVFVSTLVMQAR
;
A
#
# COMPACT_ATOMS: atom_id res chain seq x y z
N MET A 1 5.73 -28.37 -5.25
CA MET A 1 5.11 -27.04 -5.07
C MET A 1 5.14 -26.76 -3.59
N GLN A 2 5.94 -25.78 -3.17
CA GLN A 2 5.95 -25.33 -1.78
C GLN A 2 4.70 -24.44 -1.64
N GLU A 3 3.70 -24.90 -0.89
CA GLU A 3 2.55 -24.06 -0.53
C GLU A 3 3.09 -22.76 0.05
N CYS A 4 2.67 -21.63 -0.52
CA CYS A 4 3.09 -20.32 -0.06
C CYS A 4 2.45 -20.13 1.32
N LYS A 5 3.25 -20.18 2.39
CA LYS A 5 2.77 -20.08 3.79
C LYS A 5 2.02 -18.77 4.08
N ILE A 6 2.07 -17.79 3.18
CA ILE A 6 1.20 -16.61 3.13
C ILE A 6 -0.29 -16.99 3.16
N GLU A 7 -0.68 -18.09 2.50
CA GLU A 7 -2.07 -18.59 2.52
C GLU A 7 -2.55 -18.93 3.93
N LEU A 8 -1.64 -19.27 4.85
CA LEU A 8 -1.97 -19.56 6.25
C LEU A 8 -2.23 -18.29 7.09
N MET A 9 -1.91 -17.11 6.56
CA MET A 9 -2.12 -15.77 7.16
C MET A 9 -3.05 -14.89 6.31
N MET A 10 -3.86 -15.50 5.42
CA MET A 10 -4.55 -14.92 4.26
C MET A 10 -5.44 -13.68 4.45
N GLN A 11 -5.56 -13.07 5.63
CA GLN A 11 -6.26 -11.81 5.85
C GLN A 11 -5.56 -10.95 6.90
N GLY A 12 -4.30 -10.57 6.64
CA GLY A 12 -3.70 -9.44 7.35
C GLY A 12 -4.33 -8.14 6.85
N HIS A 13 -4.78 -7.27 7.77
CA HIS A 13 -5.28 -5.95 7.42
C HIS A 13 -4.25 -5.16 6.61
N GLU A 14 -4.71 -4.32 5.69
CA GLU A 14 -3.90 -3.38 4.94
C GLU A 14 -4.17 -1.95 5.40
N ILE A 15 -3.15 -1.09 5.34
CA ILE A 15 -3.34 0.36 5.32
C ILE A 15 -3.59 0.85 3.89
N TRP A 16 -4.40 1.89 3.72
CA TRP A 16 -4.53 2.64 2.47
C TRP A 16 -4.87 4.11 2.73
N LEU A 17 -4.59 4.97 1.74
CA LEU A 17 -4.92 6.40 1.79
C LEU A 17 -6.14 6.67 0.90
N GLU A 18 -7.08 7.46 1.40
CA GLU A 18 -8.27 7.91 0.66
C GLU A 18 -8.31 9.43 0.59
N ASN A 19 -8.93 9.96 -0.48
CA ASN A 19 -9.23 11.39 -0.53
C ASN A 19 -10.36 11.70 0.47
N SER A 20 -10.12 12.61 1.42
CA SER A 20 -11.16 13.08 2.35
C SER A 20 -11.74 14.41 1.88
N LYS A 21 -10.88 15.43 1.74
CA LYS A 21 -11.25 16.77 1.29
C LYS A 21 -10.09 17.40 0.53
N LYS A 22 -10.43 18.19 -0.48
CA LYS A 22 -9.48 19.06 -1.17
C LYS A 22 -10.14 20.42 -1.38
N ASP A 23 -9.45 21.48 -0.98
CA ASP A 23 -9.86 22.87 -1.20
C ASP A 23 -8.65 23.64 -1.73
N ASP A 24 -8.75 24.24 -2.92
CA ASP A 24 -7.67 24.89 -3.67
C ASP A 24 -6.30 24.16 -3.54
N ALA A 25 -5.49 24.57 -2.56
CA ALA A 25 -4.17 24.01 -2.26
C ALA A 25 -4.13 23.09 -1.00
N ASN A 26 -5.14 23.10 -0.14
CA ASN A 26 -5.20 22.27 1.05
C ASN A 26 -5.70 20.86 0.71
N VAL A 27 -4.88 19.87 1.02
CA VAL A 27 -5.22 18.46 0.80
C VAL A 27 -5.40 17.78 2.16
N GLU A 28 -6.53 17.12 2.34
CA GLU A 28 -6.84 16.25 3.46
C GLU A 28 -7.07 14.82 2.98
N LEU A 29 -6.31 13.90 3.57
CA LEU A 29 -6.39 12.47 3.29
C LEU A 29 -6.78 11.71 4.56
N ALA A 30 -7.42 10.56 4.37
CA ALA A 30 -7.67 9.59 5.43
C ALA A 30 -6.74 8.39 5.27
N LEU A 31 -5.96 8.05 6.30
CA LEU A 31 -5.27 6.77 6.40
C LEU A 31 -6.18 5.77 7.11
N VAL A 32 -6.64 4.78 6.35
CA VAL A 32 -7.60 3.76 6.76
C VAL A 32 -6.89 2.42 6.92
N TYR A 33 -7.46 1.55 7.75
CA TYR A 33 -6.95 0.21 8.04
C TYR A 33 -8.11 -0.80 7.95
N GLY A 34 -7.87 -1.96 7.34
CA GLY A 34 -8.95 -2.90 7.06
C GLY A 34 -8.64 -3.90 5.95
N HIS A 35 -9.67 -4.29 5.19
CA HIS A 35 -9.57 -5.28 4.11
C HIS A 35 -10.30 -4.83 2.85
N ASN A 36 -9.63 -4.85 1.69
CA ASN A 36 -10.27 -4.57 0.39
C ASN A 36 -11.13 -3.29 0.40
N MET A 37 -10.58 -2.18 0.90
CA MET A 37 -11.27 -0.89 1.06
C MET A 37 -12.50 -0.94 1.98
N ARG A 38 -12.61 -1.96 2.85
CA ARG A 38 -13.57 -2.02 3.94
C ARG A 38 -12.82 -1.83 5.23
N GLN A 39 -13.14 -0.74 5.91
CA GLN A 39 -12.51 -0.43 7.17
C GLN A 39 -12.75 -1.53 8.21
N ASP A 40 -11.68 -1.96 8.87
CA ASP A 40 -11.72 -2.89 9.98
C ASP A 40 -10.56 -2.58 10.94
N GLY A 41 -10.90 -1.90 12.04
CA GLY A 41 -9.94 -1.46 13.05
C GLY A 41 -9.21 -0.15 12.71
N ILE A 42 -8.13 0.09 13.46
CA ILE A 42 -7.26 1.26 13.36
C ILE A 42 -5.81 0.77 13.49
N ALA A 43 -4.93 1.24 12.62
CA ALA A 43 -3.51 0.90 12.67
C ALA A 43 -2.84 1.47 13.94
N ASP A 44 -1.75 0.86 14.40
CA ASP A 44 -1.01 1.36 15.55
C ASP A 44 -0.19 2.61 15.18
N ILE A 45 -0.63 3.79 15.63
CA ILE A 45 0.04 5.07 15.34
C ILE A 45 1.53 5.09 15.67
N LYS A 46 1.98 4.32 16.68
CA LYS A 46 3.39 4.31 17.08
C LYS A 46 4.31 3.70 16.02
N ARG A 47 3.74 2.96 15.07
CA ARG A 47 4.45 2.33 13.95
C ARG A 47 4.34 3.15 12.66
N LEU A 48 3.58 4.24 12.66
CA LEU A 48 3.25 5.00 11.45
C LEU A 48 4.10 6.24 11.30
N LYS A 49 4.58 6.46 10.08
CA LYS A 49 5.15 7.72 9.61
C LYS A 49 4.49 8.10 8.30
N ALA A 50 4.36 9.39 8.02
CA ALA A 50 3.78 9.86 6.77
C ALA A 50 4.59 10.98 6.15
N PHE A 51 4.61 11.02 4.82
CA PHE A 51 5.48 11.87 4.03
C PHE A 51 4.76 12.41 2.79
N ASN A 52 5.06 13.65 2.42
CA ASN A 52 4.77 14.24 1.12
C ASN A 52 6.05 14.31 0.29
N TYR A 53 6.05 13.68 -0.88
CA TYR A 53 7.04 13.90 -1.91
C TYR A 53 6.50 14.95 -2.88
N ASN A 54 7.17 16.09 -2.89
CA ASN A 54 6.79 17.23 -3.70
C ASN A 54 7.17 17.01 -5.18
N PRO A 55 6.54 17.74 -6.12
CA PRO A 55 6.85 17.64 -7.56
C PRO A 55 8.32 17.91 -7.91
N ASP A 56 9.01 18.75 -7.13
CA ASP A 56 10.44 19.04 -7.29
C ASP A 56 11.37 17.96 -6.69
N GLY A 57 10.79 16.92 -6.08
CA GLY A 57 11.51 15.84 -5.42
C GLY A 57 11.82 16.09 -3.94
N SER A 58 11.51 17.27 -3.38
CA SER A 58 11.72 17.51 -1.96
C SER A 58 10.76 16.69 -1.11
N LYS A 59 11.24 16.18 0.03
CA LYS A 59 10.41 15.42 0.99
C LYS A 59 10.01 16.31 2.17
N SER A 60 8.77 16.18 2.63
CA SER A 60 8.26 16.82 3.84
C SER A 60 7.54 15.79 4.70
N ASP A 61 7.69 15.86 6.02
CA ASP A 61 6.95 14.99 6.93
C ASP A 61 5.51 15.48 7.10
N ILE A 62 4.57 14.54 7.25
CA ILE A 62 3.16 14.83 7.54
C ILE A 62 2.81 14.24 8.90
N ASN A 63 2.21 15.06 9.76
CA ASN A 63 1.69 14.58 11.03
C ASN A 63 0.40 13.76 10.82
N LEU A 64 0.31 12.63 11.50
CA LEU A 64 -0.93 11.85 11.60
C LEU A 64 -1.78 12.41 12.73
N ILE A 65 -2.96 12.91 12.40
CA ILE A 65 -3.92 13.45 13.37
C ILE A 65 -4.94 12.35 13.70
N PRO A 66 -5.09 11.91 14.96
CA PRO A 66 -6.11 10.94 15.34
C PRO A 66 -7.52 11.45 15.05
N GLY A 67 -8.30 10.67 14.30
CA GLY A 67 -9.76 10.79 14.19
C GLY A 67 -10.47 9.59 14.82
N ASP A 68 -11.80 9.56 14.75
CA ASP A 68 -12.61 8.52 15.41
C ASP A 68 -12.34 7.12 14.87
N LYS A 69 -12.14 7.02 13.55
CA LYS A 69 -11.98 5.75 12.84
C LYS A 69 -10.72 5.70 11.99
N HIS A 70 -10.13 6.82 11.61
CA HIS A 70 -8.95 6.84 10.74
C HIS A 70 -7.97 7.92 11.22
N TYR A 71 -6.76 7.91 10.69
CA TYR A 71 -5.85 9.04 10.86
C TYR A 71 -6.03 10.04 9.74
N ILE A 72 -6.03 11.32 10.07
CA ILE A 72 -6.13 12.41 9.11
C ILE A 72 -4.72 12.91 8.80
N LEU A 73 -4.42 13.08 7.53
CA LEU A 73 -3.19 13.66 7.02
C LEU A 73 -3.54 14.97 6.32
N ARG A 74 -2.80 16.05 6.62
CA ARG A 74 -3.00 17.37 6.01
C ARG A 74 -1.69 17.93 5.51
N PHE A 75 -1.70 18.45 4.30
CA PHE A 75 -0.59 19.20 3.73
C PHE A 75 -1.10 20.24 2.73
N VAL A 76 -0.23 21.18 2.39
CA VAL A 76 -0.49 22.18 1.35
C VAL A 76 0.24 21.76 0.07
N ALA A 77 -0.50 21.64 -1.02
CA ALA A 77 0.02 21.42 -2.37
C ALA A 77 0.34 22.77 -3.03
N ASP A 78 1.36 23.47 -2.51
CA ASP A 78 1.79 24.80 -2.95
C ASP A 78 2.74 24.77 -4.15
N LYS A 79 3.12 23.58 -4.61
CA LYS A 79 3.96 23.36 -5.78
C LYS A 79 3.13 22.76 -6.91
N SER A 80 3.24 23.35 -8.10
CA SER A 80 2.58 22.83 -9.28
C SER A 80 3.14 21.45 -9.66
N GLY A 81 2.27 20.55 -10.10
CA GLY A 81 2.61 19.16 -10.36
C GLY A 81 1.97 18.18 -9.37
N SER A 82 2.30 16.89 -9.54
CA SER A 82 1.74 15.83 -8.71
C SER A 82 2.55 15.60 -7.45
N HIS A 83 1.89 15.72 -6.30
CA HIS A 83 2.42 15.28 -5.02
C HIS A 83 2.22 13.77 -4.86
N VAL A 84 3.16 13.10 -4.19
CA VAL A 84 3.02 11.69 -3.82
C VAL A 84 3.03 11.58 -2.31
N VAL A 85 1.91 11.18 -1.72
CA VAL A 85 1.78 11.00 -0.28
C VAL A 85 1.95 9.54 0.07
N ILE A 86 2.73 9.29 1.11
CA ILE A 86 3.04 7.95 1.59
C ILE A 86 2.77 7.88 3.09
N ALA A 87 2.12 6.81 3.52
CA ALA A 87 2.12 6.36 4.90
C ALA A 87 2.89 5.05 4.98
N ASP A 88 3.95 5.03 5.78
CA ASP A 88 4.82 3.88 6.01
C ASP A 88 4.56 3.33 7.41
N MET A 89 4.27 2.04 7.50
CA MET A 89 4.04 1.33 8.75
C MET A 89 5.18 0.34 9.00
N GLU A 90 5.97 0.64 10.03
CA GLU A 90 7.12 -0.16 10.47
C GLU A 90 6.72 -1.61 10.74
N SER A 91 7.67 -2.53 10.56
CA SER A 91 7.41 -3.96 10.64
C SER A 91 6.85 -4.40 11.99
N SER A 92 5.90 -5.34 11.96
CA SER A 92 5.47 -6.07 13.17
C SER A 92 5.51 -7.57 12.92
N ILE A 93 6.03 -8.30 13.90
CA ILE A 93 6.09 -9.77 13.82
C ILE A 93 4.75 -10.33 14.31
N LEU A 94 4.13 -11.12 13.45
CA LEU A 94 2.95 -11.92 13.75
C LEU A 94 3.33 -13.40 13.75
N CYS A 95 3.00 -14.09 14.83
CA CYS A 95 3.19 -15.52 15.01
C CYS A 95 1.84 -16.24 15.00
N LYS A 96 1.76 -17.36 14.29
CA LYS A 96 0.62 -18.28 14.33
C LYS A 96 0.86 -19.37 15.36
N THR A 97 0.04 -19.40 16.41
CA THR A 97 0.06 -20.43 17.46
C THR A 97 -1.28 -21.18 17.48
N PRO A 98 -1.39 -22.31 18.22
CA PRO A 98 -2.67 -23.00 18.41
C PRO A 98 -3.78 -22.12 19.02
N ASP A 99 -3.40 -21.11 19.82
CA ASP A 99 -4.31 -20.15 20.46
C ASP A 99 -4.63 -18.94 19.56
N GLY A 100 -4.25 -18.98 18.28
CA GLY A 100 -4.45 -17.93 17.30
C GLY A 100 -3.21 -17.08 17.03
N ASN A 101 -3.42 -15.92 16.40
CA ASN A 101 -2.33 -15.02 16.03
C ASN A 101 -1.86 -14.20 17.23
N LYS A 102 -0.54 -14.16 17.47
CA LYS A 102 0.11 -13.39 18.52
C LYS A 102 1.11 -12.40 17.91
N ARG A 103 1.30 -11.25 18.53
CA ARG A 103 2.27 -10.24 18.09
C ARG A 103 3.55 -10.31 18.93
N GLY A 104 4.69 -10.46 18.28
CA GLY A 104 6.00 -10.58 18.92
C GLY A 104 6.90 -11.59 18.19
N PRO A 105 8.22 -11.61 18.50
CA PRO A 105 9.14 -12.60 17.94
C PRO A 105 8.76 -14.02 18.34
N ARG A 106 9.07 -14.99 17.48
CA ARG A 106 8.81 -16.42 17.70
C ARG A 106 9.28 -16.90 19.07
N SER A 107 10.47 -16.48 19.52
CA SER A 107 11.06 -16.86 20.80
C SER A 107 10.21 -16.56 22.04
N GLN A 108 9.21 -15.69 21.95
CA GLN A 108 8.28 -15.39 23.04
C GLN A 108 7.10 -16.37 23.15
N PHE A 109 6.92 -17.25 22.17
CA PHE A 109 5.75 -18.13 22.09
C PHE A 109 6.16 -19.60 21.92
N LYS A 110 5.33 -20.50 22.43
CA LYS A 110 5.46 -21.95 22.21
C LYS A 110 4.64 -22.37 21.00
N ASP A 111 5.02 -23.50 20.39
CA ASP A 111 4.27 -24.15 19.32
C ASP A 111 3.96 -23.24 18.12
N VAL A 112 4.88 -22.32 17.81
CA VAL A 112 4.78 -21.41 16.67
C VAL A 112 4.92 -22.21 15.38
N THR A 113 3.85 -22.23 14.59
CA THR A 113 3.84 -22.93 13.28
C THR A 113 4.34 -22.05 12.14
N TYR A 114 4.25 -20.72 12.32
CA TYR A 114 4.71 -19.71 11.37
C TYR A 114 4.90 -18.37 12.07
N ALA A 115 5.91 -17.61 11.65
CA ALA A 115 6.14 -16.24 12.09
C ALA A 115 6.57 -15.36 10.91
N GLY A 116 5.90 -14.24 10.67
CA GLY A 116 6.22 -13.31 9.59
C GLY A 116 6.41 -11.89 10.12
N ALA A 117 7.38 -11.15 9.58
CA ALA A 117 7.56 -9.73 9.86
C ALA A 117 6.88 -8.88 8.79
N PHE A 118 5.80 -8.17 9.13
CA PHE A 118 4.94 -7.48 8.18
C PHE A 118 5.21 -5.98 8.15
N HIS A 119 5.73 -5.50 7.03
CA HIS A 119 5.87 -4.09 6.67
C HIS A 119 4.76 -3.67 5.73
N GLN A 120 4.19 -2.48 5.90
CA GLN A 120 3.18 -1.98 4.98
C GLN A 120 3.44 -0.54 4.55
N MET A 121 3.11 -0.23 3.31
CA MET A 121 3.17 1.11 2.77
C MET A 121 1.87 1.42 2.02
N ALA A 122 1.26 2.57 2.31
CA ALA A 122 0.16 3.12 1.53
C ALA A 122 0.63 4.32 0.73
N LYS A 123 0.22 4.41 -0.53
CA LYS A 123 0.57 5.48 -1.47
C LYS A 123 -0.68 6.05 -2.11
N ILE A 124 -0.69 7.36 -2.32
CA ILE A 124 -1.67 8.06 -3.15
C ILE A 124 -0.98 9.18 -3.93
N ILE A 125 -1.46 9.46 -5.13
CA ILE A 125 -0.98 10.57 -5.95
C ILE A 125 -2.02 11.68 -5.88
N CYS A 126 -1.58 12.87 -5.51
CA CYS A 126 -2.40 14.06 -5.35
C CYS A 126 -1.96 15.12 -6.36
N PRO A 127 -2.57 15.18 -7.56
CA PRO A 127 -2.35 16.27 -8.50
C PRO A 127 -2.72 17.61 -7.88
N ALA A 128 -1.86 18.65 -7.97
CA ALA A 128 -2.24 20.00 -7.58
C ALA A 128 -3.36 20.53 -8.49
N GLU A 129 -3.24 20.29 -9.80
CA GLU A 129 -4.17 20.63 -10.87
C GLU A 129 -4.64 19.38 -11.65
N SER A 130 -5.67 19.50 -12.50
CA SER A 130 -6.25 18.35 -13.25
C SER A 130 -5.28 17.64 -14.19
N ASP A 131 -4.30 18.38 -14.71
CA ASP A 131 -3.33 17.95 -15.71
C ASP A 131 -1.89 18.09 -15.21
N SER A 132 -1.70 18.09 -13.88
CA SER A 132 -0.38 18.12 -13.27
C SER A 132 0.51 17.02 -13.83
N GLU A 133 1.75 17.37 -14.16
CA GLU A 133 2.77 16.40 -14.53
C GLU A 133 2.98 15.41 -13.38
N TYR A 134 3.13 14.13 -13.73
CA TYR A 134 3.44 13.05 -12.80
C TYR A 134 4.69 12.33 -13.27
N ARG A 135 5.66 12.20 -12.36
CA ARG A 135 6.89 11.44 -12.60
C ARG A 135 6.70 10.00 -12.17
N SER A 136 6.62 9.09 -13.14
CA SER A 136 6.53 7.65 -12.92
C SER A 136 7.88 7.10 -12.45
N GLN A 137 8.10 7.10 -11.14
CA GLN A 137 9.32 6.59 -10.50
C GLN A 137 9.04 6.05 -9.10
N VAL A 138 9.94 5.21 -8.61
CA VAL A 138 10.01 4.80 -7.20
C VAL A 138 10.42 6.01 -6.36
N VAL A 139 9.75 6.23 -5.23
CA VAL A 139 10.06 7.39 -4.36
C VAL A 139 10.36 7.02 -2.90
N HIS A 140 9.98 5.83 -2.43
CA HIS A 140 10.14 5.48 -1.01
C HIS A 140 10.29 4.00 -0.71
N GLY A 141 9.36 3.18 -1.18
CA GLY A 141 9.04 1.90 -0.54
C GLY A 141 10.02 0.78 -0.85
N ILE A 142 10.13 -0.17 0.08
CA ILE A 142 10.80 -1.46 -0.16
C ILE A 142 10.02 -2.24 -1.22
N LEU A 143 8.69 -2.26 -1.13
CA LEU A 143 7.78 -2.75 -2.17
C LEU A 143 6.92 -1.57 -2.61
N GLU A 144 6.91 -1.24 -3.90
CA GLU A 144 6.23 -0.05 -4.40
C GLU A 144 5.53 -0.30 -5.74
N ILE A 145 4.27 0.13 -5.82
CA ILE A 145 3.52 0.21 -7.07
C ILE A 145 3.73 1.60 -7.69
N VAL A 146 4.16 1.64 -8.94
CA VAL A 146 4.41 2.85 -9.72
C VAL A 146 3.48 2.84 -10.94
N PRO A 147 2.43 3.70 -10.99
CA PRO A 147 1.57 3.78 -12.14
C PRO A 147 2.26 4.52 -13.30
N GLY A 148 1.79 4.32 -14.53
CA GLY A 148 2.27 5.11 -15.68
C GLY A 148 1.73 6.54 -15.72
N ARG A 149 0.65 6.83 -14.98
CA ARG A 149 -0.07 8.11 -14.96
C ARG A 149 -0.59 8.42 -13.55
N SER A 150 -1.09 9.63 -13.32
CA SER A 150 -1.69 10.04 -12.03
C SER A 150 -3.19 9.71 -11.90
N TRP A 151 -3.83 9.23 -12.97
CA TRP A 151 -5.24 8.81 -13.02
C TRP A 151 -5.46 7.84 -14.20
N PHE A 152 -6.59 7.14 -14.21
CA PHE A 152 -6.94 6.18 -15.28
C PHE A 152 -8.26 6.51 -15.96
N SER A 153 -8.36 6.18 -17.26
CA SER A 153 -9.60 6.28 -18.02
C SER A 153 -10.45 5.02 -17.87
N VAL A 154 -11.74 5.19 -17.61
CA VAL A 154 -12.68 4.06 -17.65
C VAL A 154 -12.73 3.44 -19.05
N GLY A 155 -12.77 2.11 -19.12
CA GLY A 155 -12.72 1.33 -20.36
C GLY A 155 -11.30 1.13 -20.91
N SER A 156 -10.27 1.68 -20.27
CA SER A 156 -8.86 1.47 -20.60
C SER A 156 -8.16 0.59 -19.56
N ASP A 157 -6.95 0.15 -19.90
CA ASP A 157 -6.07 -0.52 -18.94
C ASP A 157 -5.29 0.51 -18.10
N ALA A 158 -5.27 0.30 -16.80
CA ALA A 158 -4.31 0.90 -15.89
C ALA A 158 -2.95 0.20 -16.05
N GLU A 159 -1.99 0.92 -16.63
CA GLU A 159 -0.61 0.44 -16.73
C GLU A 159 0.18 0.82 -15.47
N MET A 160 0.83 -0.17 -14.86
CA MET A 160 1.69 0.04 -13.69
C MET A 160 2.84 -0.94 -13.64
N GLN A 161 3.85 -0.61 -12.84
CA GLN A 161 5.03 -1.42 -12.60
C GLN A 161 5.24 -1.59 -11.09
N VAL A 162 5.59 -2.80 -10.67
CA VAL A 162 5.91 -3.13 -9.27
C VAL A 162 7.42 -3.22 -9.12
N PHE A 163 7.92 -2.61 -8.05
CA PHE A 163 9.33 -2.66 -7.68
C PHE A 163 9.50 -3.28 -6.30
N TYR A 164 10.55 -4.07 -6.14
CA TYR A 164 11.04 -4.57 -4.87
C TYR A 164 12.52 -4.19 -4.73
N GLU A 165 12.86 -3.45 -3.66
CA GLU A 165 14.19 -2.89 -3.42
C GLU A 165 14.72 -2.09 -4.63
N GLY A 166 13.85 -1.32 -5.27
CA GLY A 166 14.16 -0.52 -6.45
C GLY A 166 14.31 -1.31 -7.76
N SER A 167 14.22 -2.64 -7.72
CA SER A 167 14.29 -3.51 -8.91
C SER A 167 12.90 -3.95 -9.36
N PRO A 168 12.62 -4.07 -10.67
CA PRO A 168 11.31 -4.56 -11.13
C PRO A 168 10.99 -5.96 -10.60
N LEU A 169 9.79 -6.13 -10.03
CA LEU A 169 9.34 -7.38 -9.43
C LEU A 169 8.44 -8.15 -10.38
N ALA A 170 8.98 -9.19 -11.01
CA ALA A 170 8.24 -10.09 -11.89
C ALA A 170 7.33 -11.05 -11.11
N SER A 171 6.27 -11.53 -11.78
CA SER A 171 5.34 -12.54 -11.24
C SER A 171 4.59 -12.15 -9.95
N ALA A 172 4.57 -10.87 -9.59
CA ALA A 172 3.84 -10.35 -8.45
C ALA A 172 2.34 -10.25 -8.77
N ASP A 173 1.49 -10.64 -7.82
CA ASP A 173 0.04 -10.49 -7.96
C ASP A 173 -0.40 -9.10 -7.50
N ILE A 174 -0.98 -8.34 -8.43
CA ILE A 174 -1.65 -7.07 -8.16
C ILE A 174 -3.14 -7.33 -8.08
N LYS A 175 -3.69 -7.16 -6.89
CA LYS A 175 -5.13 -7.15 -6.65
C LYS A 175 -5.68 -5.74 -6.91
N ALA A 176 -6.71 -5.63 -7.73
CA ALA A 176 -7.43 -4.39 -7.97
C ALA A 176 -8.82 -4.43 -7.34
N VAL A 177 -9.11 -3.47 -6.45
CA VAL A 177 -10.36 -3.36 -5.70
C VAL A 177 -11.04 -2.05 -6.09
N SER A 178 -12.29 -2.12 -6.52
CA SER A 178 -13.11 -0.93 -6.77
C SER A 178 -13.87 -0.59 -5.49
N LYS A 179 -13.73 0.65 -5.00
CA LYS A 179 -14.49 1.14 -3.84
C LYS A 179 -15.98 1.19 -4.16
N LYS A 180 -16.32 1.62 -5.37
CA LYS A 180 -17.70 1.74 -5.87
C LYS A 180 -18.41 0.40 -5.89
N GLU A 181 -17.73 -0.64 -6.36
CA GLU A 181 -18.27 -2.01 -6.40
C GLU A 181 -18.12 -2.74 -5.06
N GLY A 182 -17.27 -2.22 -4.16
CA GLY A 182 -17.01 -2.78 -2.84
C GLY A 182 -16.36 -4.16 -2.86
N LYS A 183 -15.65 -4.53 -3.94
CA LYS A 183 -15.06 -5.86 -4.14
C LYS A 183 -13.81 -5.83 -5.01
N GLU A 184 -13.07 -6.94 -4.96
CA GLU A 184 -12.02 -7.24 -5.92
C GLU A 184 -12.61 -7.40 -7.32
N MET A 185 -12.01 -6.70 -8.28
CA MET A 185 -12.43 -6.67 -9.67
C MET A 185 -11.46 -7.42 -10.59
N ALA A 186 -10.18 -7.49 -10.21
CA ALA A 186 -9.16 -8.21 -10.95
C ALA A 186 -8.00 -8.65 -10.05
N LEU A 187 -7.33 -9.72 -10.47
CA LEU A 187 -6.04 -10.19 -9.95
C LEU A 187 -5.11 -10.40 -11.15
N VAL A 188 -4.12 -9.53 -11.31
CA VAL A 188 -3.22 -9.52 -12.49
C VAL A 188 -1.80 -9.74 -12.03
N LYS A 189 -1.09 -10.63 -12.74
CA LYS A 189 0.31 -10.95 -12.45
C LYS A 189 1.24 -10.06 -13.28
N THR A 190 2.32 -9.56 -12.68
CA THR A 190 3.32 -8.77 -13.40
C THR A 190 4.18 -9.61 -14.36
N ASP A 191 4.58 -9.02 -15.48
CA ASP A 191 5.48 -9.62 -16.46
C ASP A 191 6.95 -9.65 -15.99
N SER A 192 7.88 -10.08 -16.86
CA SER A 192 9.31 -10.15 -16.54
C SER A 192 9.97 -8.79 -16.27
N LEU A 193 9.31 -7.70 -16.66
CA LEU A 193 9.73 -6.33 -16.38
C LEU A 193 8.96 -5.74 -15.19
N GLY A 194 8.23 -6.55 -14.43
CA GLY A 194 7.41 -6.12 -13.31
C GLY A 194 6.19 -5.29 -13.70
N ARG A 195 5.76 -5.32 -14.97
CA ARG A 195 4.64 -4.50 -15.48
C ARG A 195 3.33 -5.29 -15.49
N ALA A 196 2.23 -4.59 -15.29
CA ALA A 196 0.88 -5.13 -15.40
C ALA A 196 -0.04 -4.13 -16.12
N ARG A 197 -1.02 -4.69 -16.83
CA ARG A 197 -2.15 -3.98 -17.43
C ARG A 197 -3.43 -4.47 -16.78
N ILE A 198 -4.16 -3.58 -16.12
CA ILE A 198 -5.34 -3.93 -15.32
C ILE A 198 -6.56 -3.23 -15.91
N PRO A 199 -7.61 -3.96 -16.33
CA PRO A 199 -8.78 -3.33 -16.94
C PRO A 199 -9.57 -2.51 -15.91
N ILE A 200 -9.87 -1.26 -16.24
CA ILE A 200 -10.65 -0.35 -15.40
C ILE A 200 -12.07 -0.23 -15.94
N SER A 201 -13.01 -0.93 -15.31
CA SER A 201 -14.39 -1.04 -15.80
C SER A 201 -15.37 -0.04 -15.20
N THR A 202 -15.00 0.65 -14.13
CA THR A 202 -15.85 1.63 -13.44
C THR A 202 -15.05 2.86 -13.03
N ASP A 203 -15.72 4.00 -13.02
CA ASP A 203 -15.24 5.23 -12.39
C ASP A 203 -15.14 5.07 -10.86
N GLY A 204 -14.46 6.02 -10.21
CA GLY A 204 -14.34 6.09 -8.76
C GLY A 204 -12.94 5.78 -8.24
N GLU A 205 -12.83 5.62 -6.93
CA GLU A 205 -11.58 5.22 -6.28
C GLU A 205 -11.31 3.73 -6.44
N TRP A 206 -10.08 3.41 -6.80
CA TRP A 206 -9.55 2.06 -6.92
C TRP A 206 -8.32 1.90 -6.04
N MET A 207 -8.24 0.78 -5.32
CA MET A 207 -7.04 0.35 -4.61
C MET A 207 -6.36 -0.77 -5.37
N PHE A 208 -5.06 -0.59 -5.63
CA PHE A 208 -4.16 -1.61 -6.12
C PHE A 208 -3.30 -2.10 -4.96
N LEU A 209 -3.22 -3.41 -4.79
CA LEU A 209 -2.60 -4.04 -3.64
C LEU A 209 -1.65 -5.15 -4.12
N VAL A 210 -0.40 -5.06 -3.69
CA VAL A 210 0.61 -6.10 -3.92
C VAL A 210 1.18 -6.59 -2.59
N ARG A 211 1.51 -7.89 -2.55
CA ARG A 211 2.22 -8.52 -1.44
C ARG A 211 3.45 -9.23 -1.98
N HIS A 212 4.54 -9.14 -1.24
CA HIS A 212 5.76 -9.88 -1.53
C HIS A 212 6.33 -10.44 -0.22
N ALA A 213 6.49 -11.75 -0.15
CA ALA A 213 7.21 -12.38 0.94
C ALA A 213 8.62 -12.75 0.49
N ASP A 214 9.60 -12.42 1.32
CA ASP A 214 11.00 -12.73 1.12
C ASP A 214 11.53 -13.59 2.27
N PRO A 215 11.61 -14.92 2.06
CA PRO A 215 12.19 -15.85 3.03
C PRO A 215 13.70 -15.64 3.25
N SER A 216 14.39 -14.94 2.35
CA SER A 216 15.82 -14.65 2.51
C SER A 216 16.08 -13.63 3.62
N LYS A 217 15.10 -12.75 3.90
CA LYS A 217 15.16 -11.72 4.96
C LYS A 217 14.73 -12.22 6.35
N LYS A 218 14.70 -13.53 6.56
CA LYS A 218 14.39 -14.14 7.86
C LYS A 218 15.41 -13.77 8.94
N VAL A 219 14.97 -13.82 10.20
CA VAL A 219 15.87 -13.73 11.36
C VAL A 219 15.62 -14.94 12.25
N SER A 220 16.67 -15.74 12.47
CA SER A 220 16.60 -16.95 13.30
C SER A 220 15.94 -16.64 14.64
N ASP A 221 15.06 -17.55 15.07
CA ASP A 221 14.35 -17.46 16.35
C ASP A 221 13.40 -16.26 16.51
N MET A 222 13.28 -15.40 15.49
CA MET A 222 12.33 -14.28 15.46
C MET A 222 11.21 -14.50 14.45
N PHE A 223 11.52 -14.76 13.18
CA PHE A 223 10.53 -14.95 12.11
C PHE A 223 11.09 -15.69 10.89
N ASP A 224 10.20 -16.33 10.13
CA ASP A 224 10.51 -17.17 8.97
C ASP A 224 10.75 -16.39 7.67
N GLU A 225 10.12 -15.22 7.53
CA GLU A 225 10.21 -14.35 6.35
C GLU A 225 9.78 -12.92 6.66
N SER A 226 10.21 -11.98 5.82
CA SER A 226 9.64 -10.63 5.79
C SER A 226 8.54 -10.56 4.73
N VAL A 227 7.41 -9.97 5.09
CA VAL A 227 6.27 -9.76 4.19
C VAL A 227 6.07 -8.27 4.01
N PHE A 228 6.15 -7.82 2.77
CA PHE A 228 5.94 -6.44 2.37
C PHE A 228 4.57 -6.32 1.71
N VAL A 229 3.82 -5.31 2.10
CA VAL A 229 2.50 -4.98 1.55
C VAL A 229 2.54 -3.56 1.04
N SER A 230 2.09 -3.34 -0.19
CA SER A 230 1.96 -2.00 -0.75
C SER A 230 0.56 -1.79 -1.31
N THR A 231 -0.08 -0.69 -0.91
CA THR A 231 -1.32 -0.20 -1.50
C THR A 231 -1.06 1.09 -2.26
N LEU A 232 -1.75 1.24 -3.40
CA LEU A 232 -1.83 2.46 -4.17
C LEU A 232 -3.29 2.75 -4.44
N VAL A 233 -3.80 3.89 -3.98
CA VAL A 233 -5.15 4.35 -4.30
C VAL A 233 -5.09 5.38 -5.41
N MET A 234 -5.96 5.23 -6.41
CA MET A 234 -6.03 6.12 -7.57
C MET A 234 -7.47 6.34 -8.02
N GLN A 235 -7.68 7.46 -8.71
CA GLN A 235 -8.95 7.79 -9.32
C GLN A 235 -9.05 7.25 -10.76
N ALA A 236 -10.18 6.61 -11.06
CA ALA A 236 -10.64 6.31 -12.41
C ALA A 236 -11.75 7.29 -12.81
N ARG A 237 -11.70 7.80 -14.05
CA ARG A 237 -12.68 8.75 -14.60
C ARG A 237 -12.96 8.53 -16.08
#